data_AF-A0A9D1R7H9-F1
#
_entry.id   AF-A0A9D1R7H9-F1
#
_cell.length_a   1.000
_cell.length_b   1.000
_cell.length_c   1.000
_cell.angle_alpha   90.00
_cell.angle_beta   90.00
_cell.angle_gamma   90.00
#
_symmetry.space_group_name_H-M   'P 1'
#
loop_
_entity.id
_entity.type
_entity.pdbx_description
1 polymer ?
#
loop_
_entity_poly.entity_id
_entity_poly.type
_entity_poly.pdbx_seq_one_letter_code
_entity_poly.pdbx_strand_id
1 'polypeptide(L)'
;MGEYIIRDMVSVFRYLPYGLVVGIVVAIILSAVNDRRVRRHKKPISVAAVTSFFMYTAIILLITFFSRESGSRRGVDLELFSTWGINARNNAYVVENVLLFIPYGFVCAWAIRAARKFWVCAGLGLFSSIAIECLQLATGRGYFQIDDILTNFLGAVLGYILFRCVLSEGRTEPKRAKLVYIILAVLAMAAMILGIFAFSSESAADSNAFSMRAASFVVRTVDQWLHIGLDSGEASTVIQFMNPLLRKLAHASEYAALAVVFGFGYQLMKQRRAKVVNFFYAVILCGFIAVLDEMLQKYVFSRTGRALDIAIDLCGAIVGGCVYVFLSELFDFLAGQEE
;
A
#
# COMPACT_ATOMS: atom_id res chain seq x y z
N MET A 1 -2.61 -9.39 -14.78
CA MET A 1 -2.56 -8.06 -14.13
C MET A 1 -1.72 -8.12 -12.86
N GLY A 2 -2.10 -8.91 -11.85
CA GLY A 2 -1.35 -8.99 -10.58
C GLY A 2 0.14 -9.33 -10.69
N GLU A 3 0.53 -10.21 -11.61
CA GLU A 3 1.95 -10.55 -11.84
C GLU A 3 2.79 -9.35 -12.29
N TYR A 4 2.22 -8.47 -13.12
CA TYR A 4 2.88 -7.24 -13.56
C TYR A 4 3.08 -6.28 -12.37
N ILE A 5 2.04 -6.09 -11.57
CA ILE A 5 2.06 -5.22 -10.39
C ILE A 5 3.13 -5.71 -9.40
N ILE A 6 3.14 -7.00 -9.06
CA ILE A 6 4.09 -7.56 -8.10
C ILE A 6 5.53 -7.39 -8.61
N ARG A 7 5.78 -7.72 -9.88
CA ARG A 7 7.12 -7.60 -10.48
C ARG A 7 7.62 -6.17 -10.45
N ASP A 8 6.78 -5.22 -10.84
CA ASP A 8 7.15 -3.81 -10.95
C ASP A 8 7.33 -3.20 -9.56
N MET A 9 6.44 -3.51 -8.60
CA MET A 9 6.57 -3.10 -7.20
C MET A 9 7.85 -3.67 -6.54
N VAL A 10 8.23 -4.92 -6.83
CA VAL A 10 9.47 -5.47 -6.29
C VAL A 10 10.70 -4.81 -6.92
N SER A 11 10.62 -4.39 -8.17
CA SER A 11 11.70 -3.65 -8.83
C SER A 11 12.00 -2.30 -8.13
N VAL A 12 11.00 -1.72 -7.45
CA VAL A 12 11.15 -0.48 -6.67
C VAL A 12 12.19 -0.62 -5.55
N PHE A 13 12.32 -1.81 -4.94
CA PHE A 13 13.29 -2.05 -3.87
C PHE A 13 14.73 -1.79 -4.30
N ARG A 14 15.04 -1.87 -5.60
CA ARG A 14 16.37 -1.53 -6.14
C ARG A 14 16.73 -0.06 -5.91
N TYR A 15 15.74 0.83 -5.77
CA TYR A 15 15.95 2.26 -5.52
C TYR A 15 15.97 2.62 -4.03
N LEU A 16 15.60 1.68 -3.14
CA LEU A 16 15.53 1.91 -1.70
C LEU A 16 16.87 2.39 -1.09
N PRO A 17 18.05 1.86 -1.46
CA PRO A 17 19.33 2.33 -0.90
C PRO A 17 19.58 3.82 -1.16
N TYR A 18 19.24 4.31 -2.36
CA TYR A 18 19.40 5.72 -2.73
C TYR A 18 18.44 6.62 -1.93
N GLY A 19 17.20 6.19 -1.76
CA GLY A 19 16.23 6.86 -0.90
C GLY A 19 16.73 6.97 0.54
N LEU A 20 17.29 5.87 1.08
CA LEU A 20 17.86 5.84 2.44
C LEU A 20 19.02 6.82 2.60
N VAL A 21 19.91 6.94 1.61
CA VAL A 21 21.01 7.91 1.63
C VAL A 21 20.46 9.35 1.72
N VAL A 22 19.48 9.70 0.89
CA VAL A 22 18.81 11.00 0.96
C VAL A 22 18.17 11.20 2.34
N GLY A 23 17.50 10.18 2.87
CA GLY A 23 16.89 10.21 4.19
C GLY A 23 17.90 10.48 5.30
N ILE A 24 19.03 9.77 5.32
CA ILE A 24 20.10 9.95 6.33
C ILE A 24 20.66 11.37 6.27
N VAL A 25 20.94 11.90 5.08
CA VAL A 25 21.44 13.27 4.91
C VAL A 25 20.43 14.29 5.45
N VAL A 26 19.15 14.15 5.10
CA VAL A 26 18.09 15.02 5.60
C VAL A 26 17.95 14.91 7.13
N ALA A 27 18.04 13.70 7.70
CA ALA A 27 17.94 13.47 9.13
C ALA A 27 19.09 14.15 9.90
N ILE A 28 20.33 14.06 9.40
CA ILE A 28 21.50 14.74 10.01
C ILE A 28 21.31 16.25 9.97
N ILE A 29 20.90 16.80 8.82
CA ILE A 29 20.67 18.25 8.66
C ILE A 29 19.56 18.71 9.62
N LEU A 30 18.44 17.98 9.70
CA LEU A 30 17.31 18.33 10.56
C LEU A 30 17.66 18.24 12.05
N SER A 31 18.44 17.24 12.46
CA SER A 31 18.93 17.14 13.83
C SER A 31 19.78 18.36 14.21
N ALA A 32 20.71 18.77 13.34
CA ALA A 32 21.50 19.98 13.56
C ALA A 32 20.66 21.28 13.58
N VAL A 33 19.63 21.37 12.72
CA VAL A 33 18.67 22.49 12.72
C VAL A 33 17.84 22.49 14.01
N ASN A 34 17.43 21.32 14.49
CA ASN A 34 16.65 21.16 15.70
C ASN A 34 17.45 21.55 16.95
N ASP A 35 18.72 21.17 17.05
CA ASP A 35 19.61 21.61 18.13
C ASP A 35 19.67 23.14 18.21
N ARG A 36 19.79 23.81 17.06
CA ARG A 36 19.77 25.27 16.98
C ARG A 36 18.40 25.87 17.34
N ARG A 37 17.30 25.20 16.96
CA ARG A 37 15.93 25.63 17.29
C ARG A 37 15.65 25.51 18.79
N VAL A 38 16.03 24.39 19.40
CA VAL A 38 15.86 24.14 20.83
C VAL A 38 16.65 25.16 21.64
N ARG A 39 17.91 25.45 21.26
CA ARG A 39 18.71 26.53 21.86
C ARG A 39 18.08 27.92 21.73
N ARG A 40 17.21 28.14 20.74
CA ARG A 40 16.44 29.38 20.53
C ARG A 40 15.00 29.29 21.06
N HIS A 41 14.69 28.31 21.92
CA HIS A 41 13.36 28.04 22.47
C HIS A 41 12.25 27.89 21.42
N LYS A 42 12.59 27.40 20.22
CA LYS A 42 11.62 27.08 19.16
C LYS A 42 11.30 25.59 19.16
N LYS A 43 10.06 25.24 18.81
CA LYS A 43 9.63 23.84 18.67
C LYS A 43 10.48 23.12 17.60
N PRO A 44 10.93 21.88 17.88
CA PRO A 44 11.67 21.08 16.92
C PRO A 44 10.76 20.69 15.74
N ILE A 45 11.39 20.41 14.61
CA ILE A 45 10.74 19.86 13.41
C ILE A 45 10.77 18.34 13.55
N SER A 46 9.68 17.65 13.19
CA SER A 46 9.65 16.18 13.20
C SER A 46 10.67 15.62 12.19
N VAL A 47 11.77 15.07 12.70
CA VAL A 47 12.83 14.48 11.88
C VAL A 47 12.27 13.27 11.12
N ALA A 48 11.49 12.42 11.79
CA ALA A 48 10.92 11.21 11.19
C ALA A 48 9.99 11.54 10.01
N ALA A 49 9.06 12.48 10.18
CA ALA A 49 8.09 12.83 9.15
C ALA A 49 8.77 13.43 7.91
N VAL A 50 9.63 14.43 8.12
CA VAL A 50 10.30 15.14 7.01
C VAL A 50 11.30 14.22 6.30
N THR A 51 12.04 13.40 7.04
CA THR A 51 12.96 12.41 6.45
C THR A 51 12.20 11.40 5.59
N SER A 52 11.07 10.88 6.09
CA SER A 52 10.22 9.94 5.34
C SER A 52 9.69 10.57 4.05
N PHE A 53 9.28 11.84 4.10
CA PHE A 53 8.81 12.57 2.92
C PHE A 53 9.88 12.72 1.84
N PHE A 54 11.09 13.16 2.22
CA PHE A 54 12.18 13.33 1.26
C PHE A 54 12.72 12.00 0.72
N MET A 55 12.82 10.98 1.57
CA MET A 55 13.18 9.62 1.16
C MET A 55 12.19 9.09 0.12
N TYR A 56 10.89 9.20 0.39
CA TYR A 56 9.85 8.69 -0.52
C TYR A 56 9.79 9.47 -1.84
N THR A 57 9.89 10.80 -1.76
CA THR A 57 9.93 11.66 -2.96
C THR A 57 11.15 11.34 -3.82
N ALA A 58 12.31 11.09 -3.21
CA ALA A 58 13.51 10.67 -3.93
C ALA A 58 13.29 9.32 -4.63
N ILE A 59 12.69 8.33 -3.96
CA ILE A 59 12.39 7.03 -4.56
C ILE A 59 11.46 7.18 -5.78
N ILE A 60 10.37 7.96 -5.67
CA ILE A 60 9.48 8.21 -6.81
C ILE A 60 10.25 8.82 -7.98
N LEU A 61 11.01 9.88 -7.74
CA LEU A 61 11.79 10.54 -8.80
C LEU A 61 12.82 9.59 -9.42
N LEU A 62 13.50 8.78 -8.61
CA LEU A 62 14.46 7.80 -9.11
C LEU A 62 13.78 6.75 -10.00
N ILE A 63 12.62 6.23 -9.62
CA ILE A 63 11.84 5.34 -10.47
C ILE A 63 11.47 6.07 -11.78
N THR A 64 10.96 7.30 -11.70
CA THR A 64 10.58 8.09 -12.87
C THR A 64 11.74 8.31 -13.85
N PHE A 65 12.95 8.56 -13.35
CA PHE A 65 14.10 8.87 -14.20
C PHE A 65 14.92 7.66 -14.66
N PHE A 66 15.08 6.64 -13.80
CA PHE A 66 16.02 5.54 -14.02
C PHE A 66 15.36 4.22 -14.38
N SER A 67 14.04 4.08 -14.25
CA SER A 67 13.35 2.84 -14.67
C SER A 67 13.11 2.75 -16.18
N ARG A 68 13.24 3.84 -16.94
CA ARG A 68 12.88 3.91 -18.36
C ARG A 68 14.00 4.50 -19.22
N GLU A 69 14.33 3.85 -20.34
CA GLU A 69 15.31 4.32 -21.33
C GLU A 69 14.81 5.61 -22.02
N SER A 70 15.68 6.63 -22.07
CA SER A 70 15.38 7.93 -22.68
C SER A 70 15.20 7.83 -24.19
N GLY A 71 14.16 8.46 -24.73
CA GLY A 71 13.87 8.54 -26.16
C GLY A 71 13.03 7.41 -26.73
N SER A 72 12.59 6.44 -25.91
CA SER A 72 11.84 5.26 -26.39
C SER A 72 10.36 5.54 -26.68
N ARG A 73 9.75 6.53 -25.99
CA ARG A 73 8.32 6.85 -26.08
C ARG A 73 8.11 8.35 -25.88
N ARG A 74 7.51 9.01 -26.87
CA ARG A 74 7.14 10.43 -26.82
C ARG A 74 5.73 10.59 -27.35
N GLY A 75 4.88 11.28 -26.61
CA GLY A 75 3.52 11.59 -27.02
C GLY A 75 2.71 12.13 -25.86
N VAL A 76 1.55 12.66 -26.20
CA VAL A 76 0.58 13.19 -25.24
C VAL A 76 -0.71 12.42 -25.47
N ASP A 77 -1.24 11.81 -24.43
CA ASP A 77 -2.55 11.15 -24.43
C ASP A 77 -3.47 11.85 -23.43
N LEU A 78 -4.51 12.48 -23.96
CA LEU A 78 -5.49 13.24 -23.18
C LEU A 78 -6.87 12.55 -23.18
N GLU A 79 -6.99 11.36 -23.75
CA GLU A 79 -8.22 10.60 -23.72
C GLU A 79 -8.39 9.94 -22.34
N LEU A 80 -9.52 10.22 -21.70
CA LEU A 80 -9.80 9.76 -20.34
C LEU A 80 -10.19 8.27 -20.36
N PHE A 81 -9.56 7.49 -19.49
CA PHE A 81 -9.66 6.04 -19.39
C PHE A 81 -9.19 5.27 -20.63
N SER A 82 -8.40 5.90 -21.50
CA SER A 82 -7.81 5.24 -22.67
C SER A 82 -6.92 4.07 -22.27
N THR A 83 -6.26 4.15 -21.10
CA THR A 83 -5.32 3.15 -20.63
C THR A 83 -6.04 1.92 -20.07
N TRP A 84 -7.26 2.07 -19.57
CA TRP A 84 -8.01 1.00 -18.91
C TRP A 84 -8.77 0.14 -19.92
N GLY A 85 -8.70 -1.19 -19.77
CA GLY A 85 -9.44 -2.14 -20.59
C GLY A 85 -8.73 -2.60 -21.86
N ILE A 86 -7.58 -2.01 -22.23
CA ILE A 86 -6.80 -2.45 -23.40
C ILE A 86 -6.25 -3.86 -23.19
N ASN A 87 -5.51 -4.07 -22.11
CA ASN A 87 -4.92 -5.36 -21.77
C ASN A 87 -4.51 -5.40 -20.29
N ALA A 88 -4.13 -6.59 -19.81
CA ALA A 88 -3.79 -6.81 -18.41
C ALA A 88 -2.52 -6.08 -17.91
N ARG A 89 -1.65 -5.58 -18.80
CA ARG A 89 -0.46 -4.79 -18.45
C ARG A 89 -0.84 -3.31 -18.31
N ASN A 90 -1.65 -2.77 -19.21
CA ASN A 90 -2.12 -1.39 -19.10
C ASN A 90 -3.00 -1.19 -17.86
N ASN A 91 -3.87 -2.15 -17.55
CA ASN A 91 -4.64 -2.13 -16.30
C ASN A 91 -3.72 -2.18 -15.06
N ALA A 92 -2.57 -2.85 -15.14
CA ALA A 92 -1.60 -2.87 -14.06
C ALA A 92 -0.99 -1.47 -13.84
N TYR A 93 -0.62 -0.74 -14.90
CA TYR A 93 -0.10 0.63 -14.78
C TYR A 93 -1.07 1.58 -14.07
N VAL A 94 -2.37 1.51 -14.40
CA VAL A 94 -3.42 2.31 -13.73
C VAL A 94 -3.42 2.04 -12.22
N VAL A 95 -3.34 0.76 -11.81
CA VAL A 95 -3.33 0.38 -10.39
C VAL A 95 -2.01 0.77 -9.71
N GLU A 96 -0.88 0.56 -10.38
CA GLU A 96 0.46 0.88 -9.87
C GLU A 96 0.60 2.38 -9.57
N ASN A 97 0.05 3.25 -10.41
CA ASN A 97 0.04 4.71 -10.19
C ASN A 97 -0.75 5.10 -8.92
N VAL A 98 -1.93 4.51 -8.70
CA VAL A 98 -2.68 4.69 -7.46
C VAL A 98 -1.85 4.21 -6.25
N LEU A 99 -1.30 3.00 -6.32
CA LEU A 99 -0.53 2.40 -5.22
C LEU A 99 0.73 3.23 -4.89
N LEU A 100 1.44 3.73 -5.89
CA LEU A 100 2.64 4.54 -5.73
C LEU A 100 2.34 5.88 -5.03
N PHE A 101 1.16 6.47 -5.25
CA PHE A 101 0.81 7.75 -4.64
C PHE A 101 0.12 7.66 -3.27
N ILE A 102 -0.32 6.47 -2.84
CA ILE A 102 -0.86 6.27 -1.47
C ILE A 102 0.16 6.64 -0.40
N PRO A 103 1.40 6.09 -0.39
CA PRO A 103 2.37 6.50 0.62
C PRO A 103 2.77 7.97 0.47
N TYR A 104 2.81 8.52 -0.76
CA TYR A 104 3.09 9.94 -1.01
C TYR A 104 2.09 10.83 -0.27
N GLY A 105 0.78 10.60 -0.47
CA GLY A 105 -0.27 11.38 0.19
C GLY A 105 -0.18 11.31 1.71
N PHE A 106 0.14 10.13 2.25
CA PHE A 106 0.33 9.93 3.67
C PHE A 106 1.51 10.76 4.23
N VAL A 107 2.71 10.58 3.66
CA VAL A 107 3.92 11.25 4.18
C VAL A 107 3.88 12.75 3.92
N CYS A 108 3.21 13.22 2.86
CA CYS A 108 2.98 14.63 2.60
C CYS A 108 2.17 15.29 3.71
N ALA A 109 1.03 14.69 4.09
CA ALA A 109 0.17 15.18 5.16
C ALA A 109 0.85 15.10 6.54
N TRP A 110 1.71 14.12 6.74
CA TRP A 110 2.49 13.96 7.97
C TRP A 110 3.59 15.02 8.10
N ALA A 111 4.44 15.18 7.09
CA ALA A 111 5.59 16.09 7.09
C ALA A 111 5.20 17.56 6.98
N ILE A 112 4.19 17.89 6.17
CA ILE A 112 3.82 19.27 5.86
C ILE A 112 2.56 19.64 6.63
N ARG A 113 2.70 20.50 7.65
CA ARG A 113 1.58 20.92 8.50
C ARG A 113 0.41 21.52 7.71
N ALA A 114 0.68 22.25 6.62
CA ALA A 114 -0.35 22.79 5.74
C ALA A 114 -1.12 21.68 4.98
N ALA A 115 -0.45 20.59 4.61
CA ALA A 115 -1.04 19.43 3.92
C ALA A 115 -1.94 18.58 4.81
N ARG A 116 -2.05 18.88 6.11
CA ARG A 116 -3.10 18.28 6.97
C ARG A 116 -4.51 18.75 6.61
N LYS A 117 -4.63 19.81 5.80
CA LYS A 117 -5.88 20.21 5.15
C LYS A 117 -6.03 19.42 3.85
N PHE A 118 -7.19 18.77 3.67
CA PHE A 118 -7.50 17.96 2.50
C PHE A 118 -7.11 18.63 1.17
N TRP A 119 -7.58 19.87 0.95
CA TRP A 119 -7.34 20.60 -0.30
C TRP A 119 -5.87 20.88 -0.57
N VAL A 120 -5.05 21.05 0.47
CA VAL A 120 -3.61 21.27 0.31
C VAL A 120 -2.90 19.96 -0.06
N CYS A 121 -3.23 18.85 0.61
CA CYS A 121 -2.67 17.55 0.24
C CYS A 121 -3.10 17.12 -1.18
N ALA A 122 -4.38 17.29 -1.50
CA ALA A 122 -4.93 16.99 -2.82
C ALA A 122 -4.26 17.87 -3.90
N GLY A 123 -4.09 19.16 -3.64
CA GLY A 123 -3.39 20.08 -4.54
C GLY A 123 -1.92 19.72 -4.75
N LEU A 124 -1.20 19.32 -3.70
CA LEU A 124 0.19 18.86 -3.80
C LEU A 124 0.31 17.54 -4.57
N GLY A 125 -0.64 16.62 -4.37
CA GLY A 125 -0.74 15.38 -5.14
C GLY A 125 -0.96 15.65 -6.64
N LEU A 126 -1.93 16.51 -6.97
CA LEU A 126 -2.21 16.91 -8.34
C LEU A 126 -1.00 17.60 -9.00
N PHE A 127 -0.40 18.57 -8.29
CA PHE A 127 0.78 19.28 -8.78
C PHE A 127 1.95 18.33 -9.02
N SER A 128 2.22 17.41 -8.09
CA SER A 128 3.33 16.47 -8.23
C SER A 128 3.08 15.48 -9.37
N SER A 129 1.84 15.04 -9.57
CA SER A 129 1.49 14.18 -10.69
C SER A 129 1.71 14.86 -12.03
N ILE A 130 1.21 16.10 -12.20
CA ILE A 130 1.47 16.90 -13.40
C ILE A 130 2.98 17.12 -13.60
N ALA A 131 3.72 17.43 -12.53
CA ALA A 131 5.15 17.63 -12.60
C ALA A 131 5.88 16.36 -13.07
N ILE A 132 5.48 15.18 -12.60
CA ILE A 132 6.04 13.90 -13.05
C ILE A 132 5.77 13.69 -14.54
N GLU A 133 4.53 13.86 -15.00
CA GLU A 133 4.18 13.71 -16.42
C GLU A 133 4.93 14.71 -17.31
N CYS A 134 5.05 15.97 -16.88
CA CYS A 134 5.85 16.98 -17.58
C CYS A 134 7.33 16.59 -17.65
N LEU A 135 7.92 16.07 -16.57
CA LEU A 135 9.30 15.61 -16.54
C LEU A 135 9.52 14.40 -17.46
N GLN A 136 8.56 13.46 -17.48
CA GLN A 136 8.61 12.31 -18.39
C GLN A 136 8.55 12.74 -19.85
N LEU A 137 7.65 13.66 -20.20
CA LEU A 137 7.52 14.20 -21.54
C LEU A 137 8.77 14.99 -21.97
N ALA A 138 9.24 15.90 -21.12
CA ALA A 138 10.40 16.75 -21.40
C ALA A 138 11.66 15.90 -21.63
N THR A 139 11.83 14.83 -20.84
CA THR A 139 12.99 13.96 -20.96
C THR A 139 12.82 12.78 -21.92
N GLY A 140 11.66 12.65 -22.55
CA GLY A 140 11.34 11.57 -23.50
C GLY A 140 11.35 10.18 -22.87
N ARG A 141 10.98 10.09 -21.58
CA ARG A 141 10.96 8.84 -20.79
C ARG A 141 9.55 8.23 -20.66
N GLY A 142 8.54 8.87 -21.23
CA GLY A 142 7.14 8.42 -21.13
C GLY A 142 6.18 9.28 -21.95
N TYR A 143 4.93 8.83 -22.00
CA TYR A 143 3.81 9.62 -22.50
C TYR A 143 3.34 10.56 -21.39
N PHE A 144 2.87 11.75 -21.76
CA PHE A 144 2.09 12.59 -20.86
C PHE A 144 0.66 12.08 -20.88
N GLN A 145 0.19 11.43 -19.82
CA GLN A 145 -1.13 10.78 -19.81
C GLN A 145 -2.07 11.40 -18.76
N ILE A 146 -3.28 11.77 -19.17
CA ILE A 146 -4.29 12.29 -18.24
C ILE A 146 -4.75 11.22 -17.23
N ASP A 147 -4.75 9.94 -17.64
CA ASP A 147 -5.06 8.79 -16.78
C ASP A 147 -4.06 8.65 -15.62
N ASP A 148 -2.78 8.89 -15.89
CA ASP A 148 -1.72 8.84 -14.89
C ASP A 148 -1.86 10.01 -13.91
N ILE A 149 -2.26 11.20 -14.41
CA ILE A 149 -2.59 12.34 -13.56
C ILE A 149 -3.72 12.00 -12.59
N LEU A 150 -4.80 11.42 -13.10
CA LEU A 150 -5.99 11.07 -12.33
C LEU A 150 -5.73 9.97 -11.29
N THR A 151 -5.03 8.91 -11.69
CA THR A 151 -4.74 7.75 -10.83
C THR A 151 -3.76 8.10 -9.70
N ASN A 152 -2.70 8.84 -9.99
CA ASN A 152 -1.80 9.37 -8.97
C ASN A 152 -2.51 10.33 -8.01
N PHE A 153 -3.39 11.20 -8.52
CA PHE A 153 -4.22 12.08 -7.68
C PHE A 153 -5.12 11.27 -6.74
N LEU A 154 -5.76 10.21 -7.25
CA LEU A 154 -6.57 9.29 -6.45
C LEU A 154 -5.71 8.63 -5.35
N GLY A 155 -4.51 8.16 -5.70
CA GLY A 155 -3.55 7.62 -4.73
C GLY A 155 -3.21 8.61 -3.62
N ALA A 156 -2.92 9.87 -3.96
CA ALA A 156 -2.61 10.92 -2.97
C ALA A 156 -3.78 11.19 -2.02
N VAL A 157 -5.01 11.20 -2.54
CA VAL A 157 -6.23 11.34 -1.75
C VAL A 157 -6.39 10.16 -0.79
N LEU A 158 -6.23 8.93 -1.27
CA LEU A 158 -6.28 7.71 -0.44
C LEU A 158 -5.19 7.71 0.65
N GLY A 159 -3.98 8.17 0.33
CA GLY A 159 -2.89 8.37 1.27
C GLY A 159 -3.22 9.37 2.38
N TYR A 160 -3.80 10.51 2.02
CA TYR A 160 -4.27 11.50 2.98
C TYR A 160 -5.37 10.94 3.88
N ILE A 161 -6.32 10.18 3.33
CA ILE A 161 -7.36 9.52 4.11
C ILE A 161 -6.72 8.57 5.13
N LEU A 162 -5.77 7.74 4.70
CA LEU A 162 -5.04 6.84 5.58
C LEU A 162 -4.34 7.60 6.72
N PHE A 163 -3.67 8.72 6.42
CA PHE A 163 -3.06 9.60 7.41
C PHE A 163 -4.07 10.11 8.45
N ARG A 164 -5.27 10.47 8.00
CA ARG A 164 -6.34 10.95 8.87
C ARG A 164 -6.96 9.82 9.70
N CYS A 165 -7.06 8.61 9.17
CA CYS A 165 -7.49 7.43 9.93
C CYS A 165 -6.55 7.16 11.10
N VAL A 166 -5.26 7.18 10.79
CA VAL A 166 -4.17 6.96 11.72
C VAL A 166 -4.12 8.01 12.83
N LEU A 167 -4.08 9.31 12.49
CA LEU A 167 -3.96 10.39 13.47
C LEU A 167 -5.31 10.90 14.01
N SER A 168 -6.39 10.14 13.84
CA SER A 168 -7.72 10.55 14.33
C SER A 168 -7.88 10.48 15.85
N GLU A 169 -6.87 10.04 16.61
CA GLU A 169 -6.91 10.10 18.07
C GLU A 169 -6.73 11.55 18.56
N GLY A 170 -7.68 12.02 19.35
CA GLY A 170 -7.57 13.28 20.10
C GLY A 170 -8.12 14.57 19.45
N ARG A 171 -8.44 14.60 18.15
CA ARG A 171 -8.99 15.82 17.49
C ARG A 171 -10.47 15.68 17.09
N THR A 172 -11.27 16.65 17.49
CA THR A 172 -12.67 16.82 17.05
C THR A 172 -12.72 17.33 15.62
N GLU A 173 -12.74 16.40 14.67
CA GLU A 173 -12.95 16.73 13.26
C GLU A 173 -14.38 17.22 13.00
N PRO A 174 -14.59 18.16 12.05
CA PRO A 174 -15.92 18.59 11.68
C PRO A 174 -16.71 17.38 11.14
N LYS A 175 -17.98 17.27 11.56
CA LYS A 175 -18.85 16.09 11.29
C LYS A 175 -18.83 15.65 9.82
N ARG A 176 -18.76 16.59 8.87
CA ARG A 176 -18.72 16.31 7.42
C ARG A 176 -17.43 15.61 6.97
N ALA A 177 -16.27 16.02 7.47
CA ALA A 177 -15.00 15.37 7.12
C ALA A 177 -14.93 13.96 7.72
N LYS A 178 -15.39 13.81 8.96
CA LYS A 178 -15.49 12.50 9.63
C LYS A 178 -16.39 11.52 8.85
N LEU A 179 -17.52 12.00 8.34
CA LEU A 179 -18.41 11.20 7.50
C LEU A 179 -17.71 10.68 6.23
N VAL A 180 -16.94 11.54 5.55
CA VAL A 180 -16.18 11.14 4.35
C VAL A 180 -15.19 10.02 4.68
N TYR A 181 -14.39 10.12 5.74
CA TYR A 181 -13.46 9.06 6.13
C TYR A 181 -14.14 7.76 6.50
N ILE A 182 -15.30 7.83 7.17
CA ILE A 182 -16.10 6.65 7.49
C ILE A 182 -16.60 5.99 6.19
N ILE A 183 -17.14 6.76 5.24
CA ILE A 183 -17.59 6.23 3.95
C ILE A 183 -16.44 5.52 3.25
N LEU A 184 -15.26 6.14 3.20
CA LEU A 184 -14.08 5.57 2.54
C LEU A 184 -13.57 4.31 3.24
N ALA A 185 -13.56 4.29 4.58
CA ALA A 185 -13.24 3.08 5.33
C ALA A 185 -14.25 1.95 5.04
N VAL A 186 -15.54 2.28 4.96
CA VAL A 186 -16.60 1.32 4.59
C VAL A 186 -16.41 0.80 3.17
N LEU A 187 -16.08 1.66 2.21
CA LEU A 187 -15.79 1.25 0.84
C LEU A 187 -14.54 0.36 0.77
N ALA A 188 -13.48 0.68 1.52
CA ALA A 188 -12.27 -0.14 1.60
C ALA A 188 -12.56 -1.53 2.21
N MET A 189 -13.36 -1.60 3.27
CA MET A 189 -13.80 -2.86 3.87
C MET A 189 -14.62 -3.68 2.86
N ALA A 190 -15.58 -3.05 2.18
CA ALA A 190 -16.40 -3.71 1.17
C ALA A 190 -15.55 -4.23 0.01
N ALA A 191 -14.59 -3.44 -0.49
CA ALA A 191 -13.69 -3.85 -1.55
C ALA A 191 -12.82 -5.05 -1.15
N MET A 192 -12.28 -5.07 0.07
CA MET A 192 -11.52 -6.21 0.59
C MET A 192 -12.37 -7.48 0.68
N ILE A 193 -13.59 -7.38 1.23
CA ILE A 193 -14.50 -8.52 1.35
C ILE A 193 -14.90 -9.05 -0.03
N LEU A 194 -15.24 -8.16 -0.97
CA LEU A 194 -15.55 -8.53 -2.34
C LEU A 194 -14.36 -9.18 -3.05
N GLY A 195 -13.14 -8.69 -2.79
CA GLY A 195 -11.91 -9.28 -3.32
C GLY A 195 -11.69 -10.71 -2.81
N ILE A 196 -11.82 -10.92 -1.50
CA ILE A 196 -11.73 -12.26 -0.87
C ILE A 196 -12.76 -13.21 -1.50
N PHE A 197 -14.03 -12.79 -1.57
CA PHE A 197 -15.08 -13.63 -2.16
C PHE A 197 -14.90 -13.86 -3.67
N ALA A 198 -14.32 -12.91 -4.40
CA ALA A 198 -13.96 -13.10 -5.79
C ALA A 198 -12.89 -14.18 -5.93
N PHE A 199 -11.81 -14.13 -5.14
CA PHE A 199 -10.77 -15.18 -5.14
C PHE A 199 -11.30 -16.54 -4.70
N SER A 200 -12.26 -16.57 -3.78
CA SER A 200 -12.90 -17.80 -3.31
C SER A 200 -13.90 -18.38 -4.30
N SER A 201 -14.45 -17.56 -5.19
CA SER A 201 -15.27 -18.03 -6.31
C SER A 201 -14.44 -18.69 -7.42
N GLU A 202 -13.11 -18.53 -7.42
CA GLU A 202 -12.23 -19.15 -8.42
C GLU A 202 -12.04 -20.66 -8.20
N SER A 203 -11.96 -21.39 -9.32
CA SER A 203 -11.70 -22.83 -9.30
C SER A 203 -10.37 -23.15 -8.60
N ALA A 204 -10.23 -24.38 -8.09
CA ALA A 204 -8.97 -24.79 -7.47
C ALA A 204 -7.79 -24.72 -8.46
N ALA A 205 -8.04 -24.92 -9.76
CA ALA A 205 -7.03 -24.83 -10.80
C ALA A 205 -6.55 -23.38 -11.02
N ASP A 206 -7.47 -22.43 -11.08
CA ASP A 206 -7.15 -21.00 -11.33
C ASP A 206 -6.38 -20.40 -10.14
N SER A 207 -6.85 -20.66 -8.93
CA SER A 207 -6.17 -20.23 -7.71
C SER A 207 -4.79 -20.87 -7.55
N ASN A 208 -4.65 -22.15 -7.89
CA ASN A 208 -3.35 -22.81 -7.90
C ASN A 208 -2.42 -22.22 -8.97
N ALA A 209 -2.94 -21.88 -10.15
CA ALA A 209 -2.15 -21.23 -11.18
C ALA A 209 -1.64 -19.85 -10.74
N PHE A 210 -2.46 -19.08 -10.02
CA PHE A 210 -2.04 -17.79 -9.46
C PHE A 210 -0.92 -17.96 -8.43
N SER A 211 -1.06 -18.87 -7.46
CA SER A 211 -0.04 -19.11 -6.43
C SER A 211 1.25 -19.69 -7.03
N MET A 212 1.17 -20.52 -8.07
CA MET A 212 2.33 -21.06 -8.79
C MET A 212 3.12 -19.96 -9.49
N ARG A 213 2.45 -18.94 -10.02
CA ARG A 213 3.12 -17.75 -10.59
C ARG A 213 3.87 -16.98 -9.51
N ALA A 214 3.22 -16.71 -8.38
CA ALA A 214 3.87 -16.05 -7.24
C ALA A 214 5.08 -16.86 -6.73
N ALA A 215 4.95 -18.18 -6.60
CA ALA A 215 6.03 -19.08 -6.21
C ALA A 215 7.20 -19.04 -7.20
N SER A 216 6.92 -19.07 -8.51
CA SER A 216 7.97 -18.98 -9.53
C SER A 216 8.69 -17.63 -9.51
N PHE A 217 7.97 -16.53 -9.24
CA PHE A 217 8.56 -15.21 -9.07
C PHE A 217 9.52 -15.16 -7.87
N VAL A 218 9.10 -15.69 -6.71
CA VAL A 218 9.93 -15.73 -5.50
C VAL A 218 11.19 -16.56 -5.75
N VAL A 219 11.04 -17.79 -6.26
CA VAL A 219 12.19 -18.68 -6.51
C VAL A 219 13.19 -18.05 -7.47
N ARG A 220 12.74 -17.46 -8.59
CA ARG A 220 13.62 -16.79 -9.55
C ARG A 220 14.32 -15.57 -8.95
N THR A 221 13.62 -14.81 -8.12
CA THR A 221 14.22 -13.63 -7.47
C THR A 221 15.31 -14.06 -6.49
N VAL A 222 15.05 -15.09 -5.69
CA VAL A 222 16.01 -15.64 -4.73
C VAL A 222 17.21 -16.26 -5.45
N ASP A 223 16.98 -17.05 -6.49
CA ASP A 223 18.04 -17.65 -7.32
C ASP A 223 18.96 -16.58 -7.92
N GLN A 224 18.39 -15.51 -8.48
CA GLN A 224 19.15 -14.38 -9.01
C GLN A 224 19.92 -13.62 -7.92
N TRP A 225 19.32 -13.42 -6.75
CA TRP A 225 19.90 -12.63 -5.68
C TRP A 225 21.04 -13.38 -4.96
N LEU A 226 20.91 -14.70 -4.82
CA LEU A 226 21.89 -15.56 -4.16
C LEU A 226 22.84 -16.24 -5.14
N HIS A 227 22.66 -16.05 -6.45
CA HIS A 227 23.46 -16.66 -7.52
C HIS A 227 23.55 -18.20 -7.41
N ILE A 228 22.42 -18.87 -7.10
CA ILE A 228 22.38 -20.32 -6.88
C ILE A 228 22.56 -21.08 -8.21
N GLY A 229 21.93 -20.59 -9.28
CA GLY A 229 22.06 -21.16 -10.63
C GLY A 229 21.17 -22.38 -10.86
N LEU A 230 19.94 -22.37 -10.31
CA LEU A 230 19.00 -23.48 -10.43
C LEU A 230 18.63 -23.77 -11.89
N ASP A 231 18.64 -25.06 -12.25
CA ASP A 231 18.10 -25.46 -13.55
C ASP A 231 16.56 -25.41 -13.58
N SER A 232 15.97 -25.54 -14.77
CA SER A 232 14.51 -25.46 -14.92
C SER A 232 13.75 -26.57 -14.17
N GLY A 233 14.37 -27.74 -14.01
CA GLY A 233 13.79 -28.87 -13.30
C GLY A 233 13.80 -28.65 -11.79
N GLU A 234 14.96 -28.30 -11.24
CA GLU A 234 15.15 -27.98 -9.82
C GLU A 234 14.25 -26.83 -9.37
N ALA A 235 14.19 -25.75 -10.17
CA ALA A 235 13.28 -24.63 -9.90
C ALA A 235 11.82 -25.10 -9.84
N SER A 236 11.40 -25.97 -10.75
CA SER A 236 10.02 -26.49 -10.77
C SER A 236 9.70 -27.33 -9.53
N THR A 237 10.65 -28.13 -9.04
CA THR A 237 10.49 -28.93 -7.81
C THR A 237 10.32 -28.03 -6.59
N VAL A 238 11.17 -27.00 -6.45
CA VAL A 238 11.08 -26.04 -5.34
C VAL A 238 9.75 -25.28 -5.39
N ILE A 239 9.33 -24.82 -6.57
CA ILE A 239 8.04 -24.13 -6.75
C ILE A 239 6.89 -25.02 -6.30
N GLN A 240 6.83 -26.27 -6.74
CA GLN A 240 5.76 -27.20 -6.36
C GLN A 240 5.74 -27.49 -4.85
N PHE A 241 6.92 -27.60 -4.24
CA PHE A 241 7.05 -27.80 -2.80
C PHE A 241 6.55 -26.58 -1.99
N MET A 242 6.88 -25.35 -2.42
CA MET A 242 6.52 -24.12 -1.72
C MET A 242 5.07 -23.67 -1.96
N ASN A 243 4.50 -24.00 -3.13
CA ASN A 243 3.23 -23.46 -3.57
C ASN A 243 2.05 -23.69 -2.60
N PRO A 244 1.85 -24.88 -1.98
CA PRO A 244 0.77 -25.08 -1.01
C PRO A 244 0.88 -24.15 0.20
N LEU A 245 2.09 -23.87 0.66
CA LEU A 245 2.35 -22.96 1.76
C LEU A 245 2.06 -21.51 1.34
N LEU A 246 2.59 -21.08 0.19
CA LEU A 246 2.37 -19.73 -0.34
C LEU A 246 0.89 -19.43 -0.55
N ARG A 247 0.11 -20.39 -1.03
CA ARG A 247 -1.35 -20.22 -1.18
C ARG A 247 -2.05 -19.97 0.16
N LYS A 248 -1.69 -20.73 1.20
CA LYS A 248 -2.23 -20.54 2.56
C LYS A 248 -1.82 -19.20 3.18
N LEU A 249 -0.57 -18.78 2.94
CA LEU A 249 -0.07 -17.48 3.37
C LEU A 249 -0.75 -16.33 2.64
N ALA A 250 -1.11 -16.50 1.36
CA ALA A 250 -1.85 -15.50 0.61
C ALA A 250 -3.23 -15.24 1.24
N HIS A 251 -4.02 -16.29 1.48
CA HIS A 251 -5.32 -16.15 2.16
C HIS A 251 -5.16 -15.53 3.56
N ALA A 252 -4.24 -16.05 4.39
CA ALA A 252 -3.95 -15.44 5.70
C ALA A 252 -3.57 -13.95 5.60
N SER A 253 -2.84 -13.55 4.56
CA SER A 253 -2.46 -12.15 4.35
C SER A 253 -3.64 -11.24 3.95
N GLU A 254 -4.64 -11.77 3.23
CA GLU A 254 -5.88 -11.05 2.90
C GLU A 254 -6.67 -10.73 4.19
N TYR A 255 -6.79 -11.70 5.10
CA TYR A 255 -7.43 -11.50 6.40
C TYR A 255 -6.59 -10.62 7.33
N ALA A 256 -5.26 -10.67 7.26
CA ALA A 256 -4.40 -9.73 7.98
C ALA A 256 -4.65 -8.29 7.52
N ALA A 257 -4.70 -8.06 6.21
CA ALA A 257 -5.01 -6.75 5.65
C ALA A 257 -6.42 -6.28 6.03
N LEU A 258 -7.43 -7.17 5.94
CA LEU A 258 -8.80 -6.86 6.34
C LEU A 258 -8.89 -6.46 7.83
N ALA A 259 -8.18 -7.16 8.72
CA ALA A 259 -8.13 -6.83 10.14
C ALA A 259 -7.53 -5.44 10.41
N VAL A 260 -6.50 -5.03 9.66
CA VAL A 260 -5.94 -3.68 9.74
C VAL A 260 -6.98 -2.62 9.34
N VAL A 261 -7.69 -2.86 8.24
CA VAL A 261 -8.75 -1.94 7.75
C VAL A 261 -9.88 -1.84 8.77
N PHE A 262 -10.35 -2.96 9.33
CA PHE A 262 -11.34 -2.93 10.41
C PHE A 262 -10.84 -2.15 11.62
N GLY A 263 -9.62 -2.40 12.09
CA GLY A 263 -9.03 -1.73 13.24
C GLY A 263 -9.07 -0.20 13.11
N PHE A 264 -8.53 0.32 12.00
CA PHE A 264 -8.54 1.76 11.73
C PHE A 264 -9.95 2.31 11.43
N GLY A 265 -10.80 1.54 10.74
CA GLY A 265 -12.19 1.91 10.49
C GLY A 265 -13.00 2.08 11.79
N TYR A 266 -12.79 1.21 12.78
CA TYR A 266 -13.40 1.35 14.10
C TYR A 266 -12.86 2.52 14.89
N GLN A 267 -11.55 2.77 14.83
CA GLN A 267 -10.92 3.91 15.48
C GLN A 267 -11.51 5.25 15.00
N LEU A 268 -11.79 5.36 13.69
CA LEU A 268 -12.50 6.50 13.10
C LEU A 268 -13.93 6.67 13.65
N MET A 269 -14.70 5.58 13.71
CA MET A 269 -16.10 5.61 14.16
C MET A 269 -16.21 5.92 15.66
N LYS A 270 -15.34 5.32 16.48
CA LYS A 270 -15.39 5.40 17.95
C LYS A 270 -14.02 5.74 18.56
N GLN A 271 -13.62 7.02 18.42
CA GLN A 271 -12.39 7.64 18.95
C GLN A 271 -12.04 7.40 20.44
N ARG A 272 -12.91 6.78 21.25
CA ARG A 272 -12.68 6.58 22.70
C ARG A 272 -12.60 5.12 23.14
N ARG A 273 -12.58 4.17 22.21
CA ARG A 273 -12.36 2.76 22.58
C ARG A 273 -10.87 2.48 22.65
N ALA A 274 -10.47 1.69 23.65
CA ALA A 274 -9.10 1.20 23.72
C ALA A 274 -8.75 0.44 22.44
N LYS A 275 -7.55 0.65 21.89
CA LYS A 275 -7.09 -0.02 20.66
C LYS A 275 -7.20 -1.54 20.73
N VAL A 276 -6.97 -2.10 21.91
CA VAL A 276 -7.19 -3.53 22.21
C VAL A 276 -8.63 -3.98 21.95
N VAL A 277 -9.62 -3.12 22.21
CA VAL A 277 -11.02 -3.43 21.90
C VAL A 277 -11.24 -3.47 20.39
N ASN A 278 -10.67 -2.51 19.64
CA ASN A 278 -10.75 -2.51 18.17
C ASN A 278 -10.07 -3.75 17.56
N PHE A 279 -8.95 -4.20 18.15
CA PHE A 279 -8.31 -5.47 17.82
C PHE A 279 -9.28 -6.65 17.90
N PHE A 280 -9.96 -6.82 19.04
CA PHE A 280 -10.90 -7.94 19.20
C PHE A 280 -12.08 -7.86 18.23
N TYR A 281 -12.63 -6.67 17.98
CA TYR A 281 -13.68 -6.50 16.98
C TYR A 281 -13.22 -6.86 15.56
N ALA A 282 -12.02 -6.42 15.16
CA ALA A 282 -11.44 -6.73 13.87
C ALA A 282 -11.26 -8.24 13.69
N VAL A 283 -10.70 -8.93 14.69
CA VAL A 283 -10.48 -10.39 14.66
C VAL A 283 -11.80 -11.16 14.62
N ILE A 284 -12.79 -10.78 15.43
CA ILE A 284 -14.11 -11.44 15.45
C ILE A 284 -14.80 -11.31 14.10
N LEU A 285 -14.80 -10.11 13.50
CA LEU A 285 -15.42 -9.90 12.19
C LEU A 285 -14.68 -10.65 11.08
N CYS A 286 -13.35 -10.64 11.07
CA CYS A 286 -12.59 -11.44 10.13
C CYS A 286 -12.91 -12.93 10.28
N GLY A 287 -13.09 -13.43 11.51
CA GLY A 287 -13.53 -14.80 11.76
C GLY A 287 -14.89 -15.13 11.14
N PHE A 288 -15.86 -14.23 11.23
CA PHE A 288 -17.14 -14.39 10.53
C PHE A 288 -16.96 -14.41 9.00
N ILE A 289 -16.13 -13.51 8.45
CA ILE A 289 -15.84 -13.48 7.01
C ILE A 289 -15.10 -14.75 6.57
N ALA A 290 -14.18 -15.29 7.37
CA ALA A 290 -13.47 -16.55 7.08
C ALA A 290 -14.41 -17.76 7.06
N VAL A 291 -15.38 -17.82 7.99
CA VAL A 291 -16.42 -18.85 7.96
C VAL A 291 -17.29 -18.73 6.71
N LEU A 292 -17.72 -17.51 6.36
CA LEU A 292 -18.52 -17.28 5.15
C LEU A 292 -17.74 -17.64 3.88
N ASP A 293 -16.46 -17.31 3.84
CA ASP A 293 -15.58 -17.63 2.72
C ASP A 293 -15.47 -19.14 2.50
N GLU A 294 -15.19 -19.90 3.57
CA GLU A 294 -15.11 -21.35 3.51
C GLU A 294 -16.46 -21.99 3.14
N MET A 295 -17.58 -21.38 3.54
CA MET A 295 -18.91 -21.80 3.11
C MET A 295 -19.15 -21.53 1.63
N LEU A 296 -18.73 -20.38 1.10
CA LEU A 296 -18.82 -20.06 -0.32
C LEU A 296 -17.97 -21.01 -1.17
N GLN A 297 -16.75 -21.32 -0.73
CA GLN A 297 -15.86 -22.25 -1.43
C GLN A 297 -16.48 -23.65 -1.59
N LYS A 298 -17.34 -24.12 -0.67
CA LYS A 298 -18.04 -25.41 -0.82
C LYS A 298 -18.95 -25.50 -2.04
N TYR A 299 -19.40 -24.37 -2.56
CA TYR A 299 -20.27 -24.31 -3.75
C TYR A 299 -19.48 -24.20 -5.05
N VAL A 300 -18.15 -24.09 -5.00
CA VAL A 300 -17.27 -24.02 -6.17
C VAL A 300 -16.78 -25.42 -6.54
N PHE A 301 -16.86 -25.77 -7.83
CA PHE A 301 -16.39 -27.06 -8.33
C PHE A 301 -14.92 -27.30 -7.96
N SER A 302 -14.60 -28.50 -7.45
CA SER A 302 -13.25 -28.94 -7.00
C SER A 302 -12.67 -28.27 -5.74
N ARG A 303 -13.46 -27.50 -4.99
CA ARG A 303 -13.05 -26.93 -3.69
C ARG A 303 -13.65 -27.71 -2.51
N THR A 304 -12.96 -27.72 -1.37
CA THR A 304 -13.45 -28.38 -0.16
C THR A 304 -13.36 -27.44 1.03
N GLY A 305 -14.44 -27.32 1.78
CA GLY A 305 -14.50 -26.55 3.02
C GLY A 305 -13.73 -27.20 4.18
N ARG A 306 -12.71 -26.60 4.77
CA ARG A 306 -11.93 -27.12 5.92
C ARG A 306 -11.82 -26.11 7.06
N ALA A 307 -12.09 -26.59 8.28
CA ALA A 307 -11.92 -25.79 9.50
C ALA A 307 -10.47 -25.33 9.74
N LEU A 308 -9.49 -26.06 9.20
CA LEU A 308 -8.07 -25.71 9.30
C LEU A 308 -7.74 -24.47 8.45
N ASP A 309 -8.40 -24.30 7.30
CA ASP A 309 -8.18 -23.14 6.45
C ASP A 309 -8.76 -21.87 7.11
N ILE A 310 -9.96 -21.97 7.71
CA ILE A 310 -10.52 -20.93 8.60
C ILE A 310 -9.55 -20.56 9.73
N ALA A 311 -8.90 -21.54 10.37
CA ALA A 311 -7.96 -21.29 11.46
C ALA A 311 -6.70 -20.54 10.99
N ILE A 312 -6.20 -20.86 9.80
CA ILE A 312 -5.06 -20.17 9.17
C ILE A 312 -5.42 -18.71 8.88
N ASP A 313 -6.60 -18.47 8.31
CA ASP A 313 -7.09 -17.14 8.01
C ASP A 313 -7.31 -16.30 9.27
N LEU A 314 -7.79 -16.93 10.34
CA LEU A 314 -7.90 -16.29 11.65
C LEU A 314 -6.52 -15.94 12.25
N CYS A 315 -5.51 -16.80 12.07
CA CYS A 315 -4.13 -16.45 12.44
C CYS A 315 -3.65 -15.21 11.67
N GLY A 316 -3.97 -15.13 10.38
CA GLY A 316 -3.77 -13.93 9.56
C GLY A 316 -4.43 -12.70 10.16
N ALA A 317 -5.71 -12.78 10.51
CA ALA A 317 -6.46 -11.68 11.14
C ALA A 317 -5.86 -11.25 12.49
N ILE A 318 -5.37 -12.18 13.31
CA ILE A 318 -4.68 -11.88 14.58
C ILE A 318 -3.39 -11.10 14.30
N VAL A 319 -2.57 -11.56 13.35
CA VAL A 319 -1.35 -10.85 12.94
C VAL A 319 -1.71 -9.43 12.46
N GLY A 320 -2.72 -9.30 11.60
CA GLY A 320 -3.22 -8.01 11.12
C GLY A 320 -3.71 -7.09 12.24
N GLY A 321 -4.43 -7.63 13.22
CA GLY A 321 -4.83 -6.89 14.42
C GLY A 321 -3.62 -6.39 15.22
N CYS A 322 -2.60 -7.22 15.43
CA CYS A 322 -1.36 -6.82 16.10
C CYS A 322 -0.65 -5.71 15.33
N VAL A 323 -0.58 -5.81 13.99
CA VAL A 323 -0.05 -4.77 13.11
C VAL A 323 -0.84 -3.47 13.27
N TYR A 324 -2.17 -3.52 13.31
CA TYR A 324 -3.00 -2.36 13.57
C TYR A 324 -2.64 -1.68 14.90
N VAL A 325 -2.57 -2.44 15.99
CA VAL A 325 -2.23 -1.88 17.31
C VAL A 325 -0.84 -1.27 17.28
N PHE A 326 0.16 -1.98 16.74
CA PHE A 326 1.52 -1.49 16.62
C PHE A 326 1.60 -0.20 15.81
N LEU A 327 0.95 -0.14 14.64
CA LEU A 327 0.93 1.05 13.81
C LEU A 327 0.25 2.20 14.55
N SER A 328 -0.90 1.96 15.17
CA SER A 328 -1.64 2.98 15.93
C SER A 328 -0.78 3.56 17.08
N GLU A 329 -0.09 2.71 17.86
CA GLU A 329 0.85 3.16 18.89
C GLU A 329 2.07 3.91 18.33
N LEU A 330 2.66 3.39 17.26
CA LEU A 330 3.78 4.03 16.59
C LEU A 330 3.39 5.45 16.13
N PHE A 331 2.19 5.59 15.57
CA PHE A 331 1.72 6.87 15.08
C PHE A 331 1.39 7.85 16.21
N ASP A 332 0.80 7.39 17.31
CA ASP A 332 0.58 8.24 18.48
C ASP A 332 1.90 8.70 19.11
N PHE A 333 2.89 7.81 19.20
CA PHE A 333 4.23 8.17 19.62
C PHE A 333 4.84 9.26 18.72
N LEU A 334 4.72 9.08 17.40
CA LEU A 334 5.24 10.03 16.40
C LEU A 334 4.46 11.36 16.39
N ALA A 335 3.17 11.35 16.72
CA ALA A 335 2.32 12.54 16.80
C ALA A 335 2.51 13.30 18.12
N GLY A 336 2.72 12.59 19.24
CA GLY A 336 3.02 13.19 20.55
C GLY A 336 4.36 13.94 20.58
N GLN A 337 5.27 13.66 19.64
CA GLN A 337 6.49 14.45 19.41
C GLN A 337 6.22 15.81 18.75
N GLU A 338 4.99 16.10 18.32
CA GLU A 338 4.62 17.35 17.63
C GLU A 338 3.87 18.38 18.49
N GLU A 339 3.43 18.01 19.69
CA GLU A 339 2.75 18.92 20.65
C GLU A 339 3.74 19.69 21.52
#